data_AF-A0A5J6HJ45-F1
#
_entry.id   AF-A0A5J6HJ45-F1
#
_cell.length_a   1.000
_cell.length_b   1.000
_cell.length_c   1.000
_cell.angle_alpha   90.00
_cell.angle_beta   90.00
_cell.angle_gamma   90.00
#
_symmetry.space_group_name_H-M   'P 1'
#
loop_
_entity.id
_entity.type
_entity.pdbx_description
1 polymer ?
#
loop_
_entity_poly.entity_id
_entity_poly.type
_entity_poly.pdbx_seq_one_letter_code
_entity_poly.pdbx_strand_id
1 'polypeptide(L)'
;MNGRPISGTSVGARTRARRRGARGLTAVLSGAALLAVAACGGGGSDAGGDGKGKADKNAPSAAVVTIAPKDGAKSVATSGALKISADKGKLSQVKVEDSKGNPVPGKITSGGAAWTPAHHLAAATTYKVHAVAKDSEGRASAKDTSFTTLTPQNTFIGQFTPEDGSKVGVGMPFSVRFTRGITDPKAVEKAIEIKTEPSVPVEGHWFGNDRIDFRPEKYWKAGTKVTVKLNLDGVEGRPGVYGKQSKTLDFTIGRSQVSTVDAKTHQMKVVRDGKQIKKIPITAGAPGTTTYNGQMVISEKLQVTRMNGETVGFGGEYDIKDVPHAMRLSTSGTFIHGNYWAGGVFGNSNASHGCIGLSDVRGGYSKKTPAGWFFNNSMIGDVVVVKNSADKNIQPENGYNGWNMSWEKWKA
;
A
#
# COMPACT_ATOMS: atom_id res chain seq x y z
N MET A 1 18.66 -1.35 21.17
CA MET A 1 18.41 -0.11 21.94
C MET A 1 17.21 0.60 21.33
N ASN A 2 16.15 0.79 22.12
CA ASN A 2 14.83 1.25 21.67
C ASN A 2 14.78 2.78 21.52
N GLY A 3 14.73 3.30 20.29
CA GLY A 3 14.49 4.71 20.00
C GLY A 3 13.01 5.00 19.81
N ARG A 4 12.39 5.71 20.75
CA ARG A 4 11.03 6.27 20.63
C ARG A 4 11.06 7.55 19.78
N PRO A 5 10.06 7.82 18.94
CA PRO A 5 9.91 9.12 18.28
C PRO A 5 9.31 10.17 19.22
N ILE A 6 9.84 11.39 19.10
CA ILE A 6 9.51 12.59 19.87
C ILE A 6 8.31 13.29 19.20
N SER A 7 7.20 13.42 19.90
CA SER A 7 6.02 14.19 19.45
C SER A 7 6.13 15.65 19.91
N GLY A 8 6.21 16.57 18.95
CA GLY A 8 6.12 18.01 19.18
C GLY A 8 4.70 18.42 19.55
N THR A 9 4.56 19.07 20.70
CA THR A 9 3.32 19.66 21.23
C THR A 9 3.05 21.01 20.57
N SER A 10 1.84 21.20 20.03
CA SER A 10 1.34 22.51 19.62
C SER A 10 0.61 23.18 20.79
N VAL A 11 1.02 24.42 21.06
CA VAL A 11 0.50 25.30 22.11
C VAL A 11 -0.87 25.85 21.69
N GLY A 12 -1.81 25.83 22.63
CA GLY A 12 -3.19 26.26 22.40
C GLY A 12 -3.38 27.77 22.33
N ALA A 13 -4.44 28.17 21.63
CA ALA A 13 -5.05 29.49 21.76
C ALA A 13 -6.51 29.32 22.19
N ARG A 14 -6.79 29.76 23.42
CA ARG A 14 -8.15 30.01 23.93
C ARG A 14 -8.64 31.33 23.36
N THR A 15 -9.89 31.40 22.91
CA THR A 15 -10.68 32.63 23.00
C THR A 15 -12.11 32.32 23.42
N ARG A 16 -12.57 33.12 24.39
CA ARG A 16 -13.84 33.03 25.10
C ARG A 16 -14.95 33.76 24.34
N ALA A 17 -16.15 33.18 24.47
CA ALA A 17 -17.45 33.81 24.74
C ALA A 17 -18.12 34.71 23.69
N ARG A 18 -19.36 34.35 23.34
CA ARG A 18 -20.53 35.18 23.72
C ARG A 18 -21.84 34.38 23.75
N ARG A 19 -22.54 34.53 24.86
CA ARG A 19 -23.93 34.12 25.12
C ARG A 19 -24.91 35.06 24.40
N ARG A 20 -26.04 34.49 23.94
CA ARG A 20 -27.43 35.02 23.86
C ARG A 20 -28.20 33.88 23.15
N GLY A 21 -29.22 33.20 23.68
CA GLY A 21 -30.26 33.59 24.62
C GLY A 21 -31.56 33.81 23.84
N ALA A 22 -32.39 32.77 23.65
CA ALA A 22 -33.82 32.89 23.41
C ALA A 22 -34.53 31.53 23.62
N ARG A 23 -35.66 31.60 24.33
CA ARG A 23 -36.59 30.52 24.69
C ARG A 23 -37.51 30.17 23.52
N GLY A 24 -38.04 28.95 23.52
CA GLY A 24 -39.23 28.58 22.74
C GLY A 24 -39.69 27.15 23.04
N LEU A 25 -40.70 27.00 23.91
CA LEU A 25 -41.66 25.88 23.90
C LEU A 25 -42.32 25.85 22.51
N THR A 26 -42.78 24.76 21.89
CA THR A 26 -43.80 23.73 22.18
C THR A 26 -43.88 22.93 20.85
N ALA A 27 -44.18 21.64 20.71
CA ALA A 27 -45.45 20.98 20.99
C ALA A 27 -45.31 19.49 20.62
N VAL A 28 -46.03 18.67 21.38
CA VAL A 28 -46.34 17.26 21.14
C VAL A 28 -47.36 17.16 20.00
N LEU A 29 -47.14 16.25 19.04
CA LEU A 29 -48.23 15.74 18.19
C LEU A 29 -48.08 14.22 18.00
N SER A 30 -49.06 13.54 18.59
CA SER A 30 -49.40 12.12 18.43
C SER A 30 -49.86 11.83 17.00
N GLY A 31 -49.55 10.63 16.50
CA GLY A 31 -50.09 10.11 15.24
C GLY A 31 -50.23 8.59 15.35
N ALA A 32 -51.47 8.14 15.54
CA ALA A 32 -51.87 6.76 15.78
C ALA A 32 -52.14 5.98 14.48
N ALA A 33 -52.05 4.67 14.62
CA ALA A 33 -52.89 3.61 14.04
C ALA A 33 -53.03 3.48 12.51
N LEU A 34 -52.57 2.33 11.99
CA LEU A 34 -53.35 1.50 11.07
C LEU A 34 -53.30 0.05 11.53
N LEU A 35 -54.39 -0.37 12.18
CA LEU A 35 -54.82 -1.76 12.30
C LEU A 35 -55.60 -2.10 11.03
N ALA A 36 -55.30 -3.25 10.42
CA ALA A 36 -56.25 -3.96 9.57
C ALA A 36 -56.27 -5.42 10.03
N VAL A 37 -57.41 -5.80 10.59
CA VAL A 37 -57.80 -7.16 10.99
C VAL A 37 -58.74 -7.69 9.91
N ALA A 38 -58.55 -8.92 9.47
CA ALA A 38 -59.58 -9.86 9.01
C ALA A 38 -58.89 -11.20 8.66
N ALA A 39 -59.39 -12.39 8.96
CA ALA A 39 -60.46 -12.89 9.82
C ALA A 39 -60.25 -14.42 9.90
N CYS A 40 -60.58 -15.04 11.03
CA CYS A 40 -60.72 -16.49 11.19
C CYS A 40 -62.15 -16.92 10.82
N GLY A 41 -62.29 -18.15 10.33
CA GLY A 41 -63.56 -18.88 10.18
C GLY A 41 -63.60 -19.60 8.84
N GLY A 42 -63.95 -20.88 8.70
CA GLY A 42 -64.51 -21.91 9.56
C GLY A 42 -64.81 -23.11 8.65
N GLY A 43 -64.81 -24.33 9.17
CA GLY A 43 -64.86 -25.57 8.38
C GLY A 43 -66.16 -25.82 7.59
N GLY A 44 -66.01 -26.63 6.55
CA GLY A 44 -67.09 -27.26 5.77
C GLY A 44 -66.50 -28.28 4.80
N SER A 45 -66.77 -29.56 5.06
CA SER A 45 -66.44 -30.72 4.23
C SER A 45 -67.44 -30.87 3.08
N ASP A 46 -66.98 -31.08 1.84
CA ASP A 46 -67.18 -32.35 1.09
C ASP A 46 -66.76 -32.28 -0.40
N ALA A 47 -66.35 -33.47 -0.87
CA ALA A 47 -66.40 -34.02 -2.24
C ALA A 47 -65.47 -33.50 -3.36
N GLY A 48 -64.43 -34.31 -3.62
CA GLY A 48 -64.21 -34.99 -4.90
C GLY A 48 -64.05 -34.17 -6.19
N GLY A 49 -62.81 -34.10 -6.70
CA GLY A 49 -62.54 -33.70 -8.08
C GLY A 49 -61.07 -33.87 -8.46
N ASP A 50 -60.77 -34.91 -9.23
CA ASP A 50 -59.47 -35.13 -9.88
C ASP A 50 -59.11 -33.95 -10.80
N GLY A 51 -57.98 -33.30 -10.51
CA GLY A 51 -57.47 -32.17 -11.28
C GLY A 51 -55.96 -32.11 -11.24
N LYS A 52 -55.32 -32.40 -12.38
CA LYS A 52 -53.87 -32.28 -12.63
C LYS A 52 -53.31 -30.98 -12.02
N GLY A 53 -52.39 -31.13 -11.07
CA GLY A 53 -51.84 -30.05 -10.26
C GLY A 53 -51.27 -28.90 -11.09
N LYS A 54 -51.96 -27.76 -11.07
CA LYS A 54 -51.32 -26.46 -11.18
C LYS A 54 -50.51 -26.25 -9.91
N ALA A 55 -49.21 -25.99 -10.04
CA ALA A 55 -48.37 -25.57 -8.92
C ALA A 55 -49.04 -24.40 -8.18
N ASP A 56 -49.29 -24.60 -6.89
CA ASP A 56 -49.91 -23.61 -6.04
C ASP A 56 -48.95 -22.42 -5.90
N LYS A 57 -49.36 -21.25 -6.39
CA LYS A 57 -48.50 -20.05 -6.43
C LYS A 57 -48.12 -19.53 -5.03
N ASN A 58 -48.76 -20.04 -3.98
CA ASN A 58 -48.51 -19.70 -2.58
C ASN A 58 -47.76 -20.79 -1.79
N ALA A 59 -47.31 -21.88 -2.43
CA ALA A 59 -46.49 -22.87 -1.75
C ALA A 59 -45.13 -22.26 -1.33
N PRO A 60 -44.56 -22.65 -0.16
CA PRO A 60 -43.24 -22.19 0.24
C PRO A 60 -42.17 -22.68 -0.75
N SER A 61 -41.12 -21.87 -0.94
CA SER A 61 -40.00 -22.23 -1.82
C SER A 61 -39.31 -23.51 -1.33
N ALA A 62 -38.94 -24.38 -2.26
CA ALA A 62 -38.13 -25.55 -1.97
C ALA A 62 -36.63 -25.23 -1.79
N ALA A 63 -36.20 -24.01 -2.15
CA ALA A 63 -34.82 -23.58 -2.05
C ALA A 63 -34.40 -23.39 -0.59
N VAL A 64 -33.22 -23.88 -0.25
CA VAL A 64 -32.65 -23.79 1.09
C VAL A 64 -31.39 -22.95 1.04
N VAL A 65 -31.41 -21.80 1.73
CA VAL A 65 -30.22 -20.95 1.88
C VAL A 65 -29.46 -21.37 3.15
N THR A 66 -28.19 -21.70 2.97
CA THR A 66 -27.28 -22.01 4.07
C THR A 66 -26.25 -20.89 4.20
N ILE A 67 -26.10 -20.36 5.41
CA ILE A 67 -25.09 -19.36 5.74
C ILE A 67 -24.30 -19.86 6.95
N ALA A 68 -22.98 -19.88 6.80
CA ALA A 68 -22.02 -19.94 7.89
C ALA A 68 -21.22 -18.63 7.88
N PRO A 69 -20.89 -18.06 9.05
CA PRO A 69 -21.17 -18.56 10.41
C PRO A 69 -22.66 -18.43 10.82
N LYS A 70 -23.03 -19.05 11.95
CA LYS A 70 -24.37 -18.95 12.54
C LYS A 70 -24.70 -17.50 12.95
N ASP A 71 -25.98 -17.19 13.04
CA ASP A 71 -26.42 -15.87 13.50
C ASP A 71 -25.93 -15.55 14.92
N GLY A 72 -25.50 -14.31 15.11
CA GLY A 72 -24.88 -13.83 16.34
C GLY A 72 -23.49 -14.39 16.64
N ALA A 73 -22.88 -15.17 15.74
CA ALA A 73 -21.55 -15.73 15.97
C ALA A 73 -20.51 -14.63 16.24
N LYS A 74 -19.63 -14.88 17.20
CA LYS A 74 -18.55 -13.98 17.60
C LYS A 74 -17.20 -14.61 17.32
N SER A 75 -16.17 -13.77 17.26
CA SER A 75 -14.78 -14.19 17.05
C SER A 75 -14.57 -15.01 15.77
N VAL A 76 -15.31 -14.67 14.72
CA VAL A 76 -15.26 -15.38 13.43
C VAL A 76 -13.95 -15.07 12.71
N ALA A 77 -13.32 -16.09 12.11
CA ALA A 77 -12.11 -15.89 11.30
C ALA A 77 -12.39 -14.97 10.11
N THR A 78 -11.44 -14.10 9.81
CA THR A 78 -11.57 -13.10 8.73
C THR A 78 -11.48 -13.71 7.33
N SER A 79 -10.92 -14.92 7.21
CA SER A 79 -10.80 -15.67 5.95
C SER A 79 -11.44 -17.05 6.06
N GLY A 80 -12.11 -17.48 4.99
CA GLY A 80 -12.64 -18.85 4.84
C GLY A 80 -13.85 -19.22 5.69
N ALA A 81 -14.22 -18.43 6.70
CA ALA A 81 -15.34 -18.73 7.60
C ALA A 81 -16.72 -18.38 7.01
N LEU A 82 -16.82 -17.29 6.24
CA LEU A 82 -18.06 -16.91 5.57
C LEU A 82 -18.30 -17.81 4.36
N LYS A 83 -19.34 -18.65 4.46
CA LYS A 83 -19.80 -19.54 3.40
C LYS A 83 -21.29 -19.33 3.20
N ILE A 84 -21.69 -19.01 1.98
CA ILE A 84 -23.10 -18.82 1.60
C ILE A 84 -23.38 -19.75 0.44
N SER A 85 -24.38 -20.62 0.58
CA SER A 85 -24.78 -21.59 -0.44
C SER A 85 -26.29 -21.73 -0.54
N ALA A 86 -26.75 -22.28 -1.66
CA ALA A 86 -28.13 -22.66 -1.90
C ALA A 86 -28.23 -24.14 -2.30
N ASP A 87 -29.16 -24.85 -1.68
CA ASP A 87 -29.57 -26.20 -2.06
C ASP A 87 -31.00 -26.17 -2.62
N LYS A 88 -31.33 -27.12 -3.52
CA LYS A 88 -32.65 -27.20 -4.19
C LYS A 88 -33.09 -25.88 -4.87
N GLY A 89 -32.13 -25.06 -5.27
CA GLY A 89 -32.34 -23.75 -5.85
C GLY A 89 -31.00 -23.08 -6.18
N LYS A 90 -31.08 -21.81 -6.59
CA LYS A 90 -29.90 -20.99 -6.95
C LYS A 90 -29.95 -19.66 -6.24
N LEU A 91 -28.82 -19.22 -5.70
CA LEU A 91 -28.64 -17.86 -5.20
C LEU A 91 -28.93 -16.87 -6.33
N SER A 92 -29.81 -15.93 -6.02
CA SER A 92 -30.23 -14.84 -6.90
C SER A 92 -29.76 -13.47 -6.40
N GLN A 93 -29.56 -13.34 -5.10
CA GLN A 93 -29.04 -12.13 -4.48
C GLN A 93 -28.23 -12.50 -3.23
N VAL A 94 -27.08 -11.86 -3.06
CA VAL A 94 -26.30 -11.90 -1.83
C VAL A 94 -25.78 -10.51 -1.54
N LYS A 95 -26.09 -9.99 -0.35
CA LYS A 95 -25.64 -8.71 0.16
C LYS A 95 -24.93 -8.96 1.48
N VAL A 96 -23.66 -8.57 1.56
CA VAL A 96 -22.86 -8.65 2.79
C VAL A 96 -22.35 -7.24 3.06
N GLU A 97 -22.65 -6.70 4.23
CA GLU A 97 -22.32 -5.33 4.60
C GLU A 97 -21.78 -5.25 6.02
N ASP A 98 -20.83 -4.35 6.26
CA ASP A 98 -20.42 -4.02 7.62
C ASP A 98 -21.51 -3.22 8.35
N SER A 99 -21.31 -2.97 9.64
CA SER A 99 -22.25 -2.19 10.47
C SER A 99 -22.41 -0.73 10.03
N LYS A 100 -21.54 -0.21 9.16
CA LYS A 100 -21.61 1.14 8.57
C LYS A 100 -22.32 1.14 7.22
N GLY A 101 -22.71 -0.02 6.69
CA GLY A 101 -23.35 -0.17 5.39
C GLY A 101 -22.37 -0.27 4.21
N ASN A 102 -21.07 -0.44 4.46
CA ASN A 102 -20.12 -0.67 3.38
C ASN A 102 -20.24 -2.10 2.87
N PRO A 103 -20.40 -2.31 1.55
CA PRO A 103 -20.52 -3.65 0.99
C PRO A 103 -19.19 -4.39 1.01
N VAL A 104 -19.25 -5.69 1.28
CA VAL A 104 -18.15 -6.63 1.05
C VAL A 104 -18.24 -7.11 -0.40
N PRO A 105 -17.28 -6.78 -1.27
CA PRO A 105 -17.27 -7.28 -2.63
C PRO A 105 -17.21 -8.81 -2.65
N GLY A 106 -17.98 -9.43 -3.53
CA GLY A 106 -17.97 -10.87 -3.74
C GLY A 106 -18.82 -11.27 -4.92
N LYS A 107 -18.79 -12.55 -5.28
CA LYS A 107 -19.46 -13.06 -6.49
C LYS A 107 -20.20 -14.35 -6.18
N ILE A 108 -21.39 -14.48 -6.75
CA ILE A 108 -22.10 -15.76 -6.85
C ILE A 108 -21.33 -16.61 -7.87
N THR A 109 -21.03 -17.86 -7.52
CA THR A 109 -20.30 -18.80 -8.38
C THR A 109 -21.14 -19.19 -9.60
N SER A 110 -20.46 -19.63 -10.67
CA SER A 110 -21.15 -20.13 -11.86
C SER A 110 -22.13 -21.23 -11.49
N GLY A 111 -23.38 -21.12 -11.95
CA GLY A 111 -24.46 -22.04 -11.61
C GLY A 111 -25.30 -21.64 -10.39
N GLY A 112 -24.89 -20.62 -9.61
CA GLY A 112 -25.71 -20.06 -8.53
C GLY A 112 -25.67 -20.82 -7.20
N ALA A 113 -24.79 -21.81 -7.06
CA ALA A 113 -24.79 -22.68 -5.88
C ALA A 113 -24.13 -22.05 -4.64
N ALA A 114 -23.19 -21.12 -4.82
CA ALA A 114 -22.45 -20.51 -3.71
C ALA A 114 -22.11 -19.04 -3.98
N TRP A 115 -21.74 -18.31 -2.94
CA TRP A 115 -21.15 -16.98 -3.04
C TRP A 115 -19.81 -16.95 -2.30
N THR A 116 -18.84 -16.21 -2.86
CA THR A 116 -17.50 -16.09 -2.29
C THR A 116 -17.10 -14.62 -2.22
N PRO A 117 -16.59 -14.15 -1.06
CA PRO A 117 -16.07 -12.80 -0.95
C PRO A 117 -14.80 -12.66 -1.83
N ALA A 118 -14.61 -11.50 -2.44
CA ALA A 118 -13.46 -11.23 -3.30
C ALA A 118 -12.14 -11.18 -2.49
N HIS A 119 -12.23 -10.76 -1.23
CA HIS A 119 -11.12 -10.62 -0.29
C HIS A 119 -11.52 -11.17 1.08
N HIS A 120 -10.58 -11.19 2.02
CA HIS A 120 -10.86 -11.44 3.43
C HIS A 120 -11.77 -10.32 4.00
N LEU A 121 -12.37 -10.60 5.14
CA LEU A 121 -13.17 -9.65 5.90
C LEU A 121 -12.28 -8.83 6.83
N ALA A 122 -12.65 -7.57 7.09
CA ALA A 122 -12.02 -6.75 8.12
C ALA A 122 -12.17 -7.39 9.51
N ALA A 123 -11.18 -7.18 10.38
CA ALA A 123 -11.21 -7.66 11.75
C ALA A 123 -12.10 -6.77 12.64
N ALA A 124 -12.47 -7.27 13.82
CA ALA A 124 -13.28 -6.57 14.82
C ALA A 124 -14.55 -5.91 14.25
N THR A 125 -15.15 -6.53 13.23
CA THR A 125 -16.24 -5.95 12.44
C THR A 125 -17.46 -6.85 12.48
N THR A 126 -18.62 -6.24 12.76
CA THR A 126 -19.92 -6.92 12.64
C THR A 126 -20.42 -6.79 11.22
N TYR A 127 -20.76 -7.94 10.62
CA TYR A 127 -21.36 -8.02 9.29
C TYR A 127 -22.82 -8.45 9.37
N LYS A 128 -23.62 -7.91 8.46
CA LYS A 128 -24.96 -8.37 8.14
C LYS A 128 -24.93 -9.04 6.78
N VAL A 129 -25.57 -10.19 6.67
CA VAL A 129 -25.68 -10.97 5.44
C VAL A 129 -27.16 -11.15 5.15
N HIS A 130 -27.54 -10.81 3.91
CA HIS A 130 -28.84 -11.10 3.34
C HIS A 130 -28.64 -11.94 2.09
N ALA A 131 -29.19 -13.14 2.05
CA ALA A 131 -29.07 -14.04 0.90
C ALA A 131 -30.44 -14.56 0.47
N VAL A 132 -30.69 -14.57 -0.84
CA VAL A 132 -31.94 -15.01 -1.45
C VAL A 132 -31.64 -16.07 -2.50
N ALA A 133 -32.27 -17.23 -2.39
CA ALA A 133 -32.28 -18.27 -3.42
C ALA A 133 -33.66 -18.43 -4.05
N LYS A 134 -33.70 -18.90 -5.29
CA LYS A 134 -34.93 -19.27 -6.00
C LYS A 134 -34.89 -20.75 -6.38
N ASP A 135 -36.02 -21.44 -6.21
CA ASP A 135 -36.18 -22.82 -6.67
C ASP A 135 -36.48 -22.89 -8.18
N SER A 136 -36.70 -24.10 -8.70
CA SER A 136 -37.01 -24.33 -10.12
C SER A 136 -38.35 -23.72 -10.57
N GLU A 137 -39.25 -23.42 -9.63
CA GLU A 137 -40.54 -22.78 -9.89
C GLU A 137 -40.47 -21.25 -9.73
N GLY A 138 -39.27 -20.71 -9.43
CA GLY A 138 -39.02 -19.28 -9.28
C GLY A 138 -39.40 -18.71 -7.92
N ARG A 139 -39.82 -19.55 -6.96
CA ARG A 139 -40.21 -19.13 -5.60
C ARG A 139 -38.97 -18.81 -4.78
N ALA A 140 -39.00 -17.69 -4.05
CA ALA A 140 -37.86 -17.20 -3.28
C ALA A 140 -37.82 -17.76 -1.85
N SER A 141 -36.60 -18.03 -1.39
CA SER A 141 -36.26 -18.34 0.01
C SER A 141 -35.16 -17.37 0.42
N ALA A 142 -35.37 -16.67 1.54
CA ALA A 142 -34.43 -15.66 2.04
C ALA A 142 -33.91 -16.06 3.41
N LYS A 143 -32.66 -15.69 3.69
CA LYS A 143 -32.05 -15.87 5.00
C LYS A 143 -31.18 -14.66 5.34
N ASP A 144 -31.39 -14.18 6.55
CA ASP A 144 -30.59 -13.13 7.16
C ASP A 144 -29.74 -13.72 8.27
N THR A 145 -28.51 -13.23 8.40
CA THR A 145 -27.65 -13.55 9.53
C THR A 145 -26.75 -12.37 9.85
N SER A 146 -26.26 -12.33 11.08
CA SER A 146 -25.24 -11.41 11.53
C SER A 146 -24.12 -12.15 12.23
N PHE A 147 -22.90 -11.65 12.12
CA PHE A 147 -21.76 -12.19 12.87
C PHE A 147 -20.69 -11.14 13.07
N THR A 148 -19.78 -11.37 14.02
CA THR A 148 -18.67 -10.47 14.32
C THR A 148 -17.35 -11.19 14.16
N THR A 149 -16.43 -10.59 13.39
CA THR A 149 -15.08 -11.13 13.21
C THR A 149 -14.24 -10.98 14.47
N LEU A 150 -13.19 -11.80 14.58
CA LEU A 150 -12.24 -11.77 15.68
C LEU A 150 -11.66 -10.37 15.91
N THR A 151 -11.37 -10.06 17.17
CA THR A 151 -10.62 -8.87 17.56
C THR A 151 -9.16 -9.26 17.77
N PRO A 152 -8.24 -8.79 16.92
CA PRO A 152 -6.84 -9.18 17.02
C PRO A 152 -6.22 -8.64 18.31
N GLN A 153 -5.51 -9.51 19.05
CA GLN A 153 -4.72 -9.10 20.21
C GLN A 153 -3.36 -8.52 19.80
N ASN A 154 -2.90 -8.88 18.60
CA ASN A 154 -1.64 -8.43 18.03
C ASN A 154 -1.88 -7.91 16.63
N THR A 155 -1.22 -6.80 16.27
CA THR A 155 -1.38 -6.18 14.96
C THR A 155 -0.07 -5.85 14.27
N PHE A 156 -0.11 -5.70 12.96
CA PHE A 156 0.95 -5.08 12.15
C PHE A 156 0.38 -4.00 11.23
N ILE A 157 1.25 -3.09 10.78
CA ILE A 157 0.97 -2.13 9.70
C ILE A 157 2.09 -2.18 8.68
N GLY A 158 1.80 -1.68 7.48
CA GLY A 158 2.80 -1.42 6.45
C GLY A 158 3.13 0.06 6.41
N GLN A 159 4.39 0.41 6.65
CA GLN A 159 4.98 1.70 6.28
C GLN A 159 5.31 1.64 4.79
N PHE A 160 4.78 2.55 4.00
CA PHE A 160 4.89 2.47 2.55
C PHE A 160 5.47 3.74 1.95
N THR A 161 6.02 3.58 0.75
CA THR A 161 6.41 4.68 -0.13
C THR A 161 6.19 4.23 -1.58
N PRO A 162 5.81 5.11 -2.51
CA PRO A 162 5.51 6.53 -2.34
C PRO A 162 4.27 6.80 -1.47
N GLU A 163 4.19 8.02 -0.93
CA GLU A 163 3.00 8.49 -0.20
C GLU A 163 1.87 8.92 -1.16
N ASP A 164 0.65 9.01 -0.62
CA ASP A 164 -0.52 9.47 -1.37
C ASP A 164 -0.31 10.89 -1.93
N GLY A 165 -0.73 11.11 -3.18
CA GLY A 165 -0.56 12.35 -3.93
C GLY A 165 0.87 12.65 -4.40
N SER A 166 1.84 11.78 -4.10
CA SER A 166 3.25 12.05 -4.44
C SER A 166 3.54 11.91 -5.94
N LYS A 167 4.62 12.58 -6.37
CA LYS A 167 5.19 12.45 -7.72
C LYS A 167 6.65 12.04 -7.62
N VAL A 168 6.98 10.89 -8.23
CA VAL A 168 8.29 10.24 -8.09
C VAL A 168 8.89 9.89 -9.45
N GLY A 169 10.22 9.73 -9.50
CA GLY A 169 10.93 9.36 -10.72
C GLY A 169 10.69 7.90 -11.15
N VAL A 170 11.11 7.59 -12.37
CA VAL A 170 10.82 6.33 -13.07
C VAL A 170 11.42 5.06 -12.44
N GLY A 171 12.35 5.20 -11.50
CA GLY A 171 12.97 4.09 -10.78
C GLY A 171 12.28 3.74 -9.46
N MET A 172 11.30 4.51 -9.00
CA MET A 172 10.70 4.30 -7.68
C MET A 172 9.79 3.06 -7.66
N PRO A 173 10.07 2.03 -6.84
CA PRO A 173 9.10 0.96 -6.59
C PRO A 173 7.99 1.46 -5.66
N PHE A 174 6.86 0.76 -5.63
CA PHE A 174 5.98 0.83 -4.46
C PHE A 174 6.51 -0.16 -3.42
N SER A 175 7.00 0.35 -2.30
CA SER A 175 7.62 -0.46 -1.23
C SER A 175 6.77 -0.42 0.02
N VAL A 176 6.63 -1.56 0.69
CA VAL A 176 5.95 -1.68 1.98
C VAL A 176 6.87 -2.40 2.96
N ARG A 177 7.21 -1.74 4.08
CA ARG A 177 7.92 -2.32 5.22
C ARG A 177 6.95 -2.53 6.38
N PHE A 178 6.86 -3.75 6.87
CA PHE A 178 5.95 -4.12 7.94
C PHE A 178 6.58 -3.94 9.31
N THR A 179 5.78 -3.50 10.30
CA THR A 179 6.24 -3.36 11.70
C THR A 179 6.51 -4.69 12.40
N ARG A 180 6.14 -5.81 11.76
CA ARG A 180 6.37 -7.17 12.22
C ARG A 180 6.67 -8.04 10.99
N GLY A 181 7.64 -8.94 11.11
CA GLY A 181 7.94 -9.91 10.06
C GLY A 181 6.73 -10.81 9.77
N ILE A 182 6.48 -11.06 8.49
CA ILE A 182 5.36 -11.79 7.89
C ILE A 182 5.79 -13.23 7.63
N THR A 183 4.96 -14.20 8.04
CA THR A 183 5.20 -15.63 7.78
C THR A 183 4.21 -16.22 6.78
N ASP A 184 3.16 -15.48 6.42
CA ASP A 184 2.27 -15.77 5.29
C ASP A 184 2.36 -14.65 4.23
N PRO A 185 3.42 -14.65 3.40
CA PRO A 185 3.63 -13.61 2.39
C PRO A 185 2.52 -13.59 1.35
N LYS A 186 1.95 -14.75 0.98
CA LYS A 186 0.92 -14.86 -0.05
C LYS A 186 -0.39 -14.18 0.37
N ALA A 187 -0.80 -14.34 1.63
CA ALA A 187 -1.98 -13.67 2.16
C ALA A 187 -1.84 -12.15 2.15
N VAL A 188 -0.66 -11.65 2.53
CA VAL A 188 -0.35 -10.20 2.55
C VAL A 188 -0.24 -9.63 1.14
N GLU A 189 0.44 -10.31 0.23
CA GLU A 189 0.61 -9.85 -1.14
C GLU A 189 -0.73 -9.78 -1.90
N LYS A 190 -1.59 -10.80 -1.74
CA LYS A 190 -2.95 -10.80 -2.33
C LYS A 190 -3.83 -9.65 -1.82
N ALA A 191 -3.51 -9.10 -0.65
CA ALA A 191 -4.20 -7.97 -0.06
C ALA A 191 -3.68 -6.60 -0.56
N ILE A 192 -2.63 -6.57 -1.38
CA ILE A 192 -2.08 -5.37 -1.98
C ILE A 192 -2.42 -5.39 -3.47
N GLU A 193 -3.30 -4.49 -3.90
CA GLU A 193 -3.67 -4.37 -5.30
C GLU A 193 -3.02 -3.14 -5.91
N ILE A 194 -2.35 -3.29 -7.05
CA ILE A 194 -1.74 -2.20 -7.78
C ILE A 194 -2.39 -2.11 -9.15
N LYS A 195 -2.95 -0.94 -9.46
CA LYS A 195 -3.50 -0.60 -10.76
C LYS A 195 -2.68 0.51 -11.38
N THR A 196 -2.40 0.38 -12.68
CA THR A 196 -1.55 1.32 -13.42
C THR A 196 -2.29 1.85 -14.65
N GLU A 197 -2.04 3.11 -14.99
CA GLU A 197 -2.55 3.74 -16.20
C GLU A 197 -1.44 4.56 -16.87
N PRO A 198 -0.97 4.18 -18.09
CA PRO A 198 -1.37 2.99 -18.85
C PRO A 198 -1.01 1.68 -18.12
N SER A 199 -1.76 0.62 -18.42
CA SER A 199 -1.59 -0.69 -17.80
C SER A 199 -0.20 -1.29 -18.11
N VAL A 200 0.49 -1.74 -17.06
CA VAL A 200 1.74 -2.49 -17.11
C VAL A 200 1.73 -3.57 -16.03
N PRO A 201 2.22 -4.79 -16.30
CA PRO A 201 2.41 -5.80 -15.26
C PRO A 201 3.33 -5.30 -14.15
N VAL A 202 2.95 -5.53 -12.90
CA VAL A 202 3.69 -5.16 -11.69
C VAL A 202 3.75 -6.39 -10.81
N GLU A 203 4.95 -6.76 -10.37
CA GLU A 203 5.18 -7.96 -9.56
C GLU A 203 5.81 -7.56 -8.23
N GLY A 204 5.41 -8.24 -7.17
CA GLY A 204 5.98 -8.09 -5.83
C GLY A 204 7.24 -8.95 -5.66
N HIS A 205 8.21 -8.45 -4.90
CA HIS A 205 9.36 -9.23 -4.46
C HIS A 205 9.62 -8.98 -2.97
N TRP A 206 9.77 -10.06 -2.21
CA TRP A 206 10.04 -10.01 -0.78
C TRP A 206 11.54 -9.90 -0.50
N PHE A 207 11.91 -8.93 0.33
CA PHE A 207 13.24 -8.83 0.90
C PHE A 207 13.18 -9.18 2.38
N GLY A 208 13.70 -10.36 2.71
CA GLY A 208 13.48 -10.94 4.04
C GLY A 208 12.00 -11.24 4.25
N ASN A 209 11.52 -11.02 5.47
CA ASN A 209 10.12 -11.23 5.81
C ASN A 209 9.39 -9.94 6.22
N ASP A 210 10.03 -8.79 6.10
CA ASP A 210 9.51 -7.52 6.61
C ASP A 210 9.36 -6.44 5.54
N ARG A 211 9.85 -6.66 4.31
CA ARG A 211 9.66 -5.72 3.19
C ARG A 211 9.25 -6.44 1.93
N ILE A 212 8.25 -5.88 1.24
CA ILE A 212 7.90 -6.23 -0.14
C ILE A 212 7.99 -4.97 -1.01
N ASP A 213 8.62 -5.11 -2.18
CA ASP A 213 8.72 -4.06 -3.18
C ASP A 213 7.97 -4.50 -4.45
N PHE A 214 7.28 -3.57 -5.09
CA PHE A 214 6.52 -3.79 -6.31
C PHE A 214 7.03 -2.90 -7.44
N ARG A 215 7.33 -3.50 -8.58
CA ARG A 215 7.74 -2.77 -9.80
C ARG A 215 7.38 -3.52 -11.08
N PRO A 216 7.31 -2.83 -12.22
CA PRO A 216 7.36 -3.46 -13.53
C PRO A 216 8.76 -3.96 -13.88
N GLU A 217 8.84 -4.74 -14.96
CA GLU A 217 10.11 -5.30 -15.47
C GLU A 217 11.14 -4.22 -15.81
N LYS A 218 10.69 -3.17 -16.52
CA LYS A 218 11.49 -2.01 -16.94
C LYS A 218 11.11 -0.81 -16.10
N TYR A 219 11.92 0.26 -16.13
CA TYR A 219 11.54 1.52 -15.49
C TYR A 219 10.14 1.96 -15.90
N TRP A 220 9.44 2.57 -14.94
CA TRP A 220 8.11 3.09 -15.17
C TRP A 220 8.07 4.05 -16.36
N LYS A 221 6.99 4.00 -17.13
CA LYS A 221 6.76 5.01 -18.16
C LYS A 221 6.43 6.35 -17.50
N ALA A 222 7.04 7.42 -17.97
CA ALA A 222 6.75 8.76 -17.49
C ALA A 222 5.25 9.10 -17.67
N GLY A 223 4.65 9.71 -16.64
CA GLY A 223 3.23 10.04 -16.61
C GLY A 223 2.30 8.91 -16.18
N THR A 224 2.81 7.69 -15.92
CA THR A 224 1.98 6.59 -15.40
C THR A 224 1.35 7.00 -14.07
N LYS A 225 0.03 6.82 -13.94
CA LYS A 225 -0.69 6.91 -12.67
C LYS A 225 -0.71 5.54 -12.03
N VAL A 226 -0.46 5.48 -10.73
CA VAL A 226 -0.47 4.25 -9.95
C VAL A 226 -1.43 4.41 -8.78
N THR A 227 -2.44 3.56 -8.74
CA THR A 227 -3.38 3.44 -7.62
C THR A 227 -3.04 2.17 -6.86
N VAL A 228 -2.82 2.29 -5.56
CA VAL A 228 -2.58 1.14 -4.68
C VAL A 228 -3.69 1.02 -3.65
N LYS A 229 -4.26 -0.17 -3.52
CA LYS A 229 -5.14 -0.53 -2.41
C LYS A 229 -4.40 -1.45 -1.45
N LEU A 230 -4.18 -0.98 -0.25
CA LEU A 230 -3.69 -1.76 0.88
C LEU A 230 -4.88 -2.28 1.67
N ASN A 231 -5.35 -3.47 1.35
CA ASN A 231 -6.47 -4.12 2.03
C ASN A 231 -5.94 -5.04 3.14
N LEU A 232 -5.15 -4.53 4.09
CA LEU A 232 -4.48 -5.38 5.10
C LEU A 232 -5.32 -5.66 6.34
N ASP A 233 -6.40 -4.90 6.58
CA ASP A 233 -7.26 -5.09 7.74
C ASP A 233 -7.91 -6.48 7.75
N GLY A 234 -7.58 -7.29 8.76
CA GLY A 234 -8.07 -8.66 8.87
C GLY A 234 -7.23 -9.70 8.13
N VAL A 235 -6.15 -9.32 7.45
CA VAL A 235 -5.15 -10.28 6.94
C VAL A 235 -4.33 -10.83 8.10
N GLU A 236 -4.29 -12.14 8.25
CA GLU A 236 -3.34 -12.79 9.16
C GLU A 236 -1.98 -12.89 8.45
N GLY A 237 -1.04 -12.01 8.82
CA GLY A 237 0.31 -12.03 8.23
C GLY A 237 1.23 -13.05 8.89
N ARG A 238 0.87 -13.49 10.10
CA ARG A 238 1.51 -14.56 10.87
C ARG A 238 0.54 -15.03 11.97
N PRO A 239 0.72 -16.22 12.55
CA PRO A 239 -0.21 -16.77 13.53
C PRO A 239 -0.57 -15.78 14.65
N GLY A 240 -1.85 -15.44 14.75
CA GLY A 240 -2.42 -14.55 15.77
C GLY A 240 -2.12 -13.05 15.59
N VAL A 241 -1.49 -12.63 14.49
CA VAL A 241 -1.14 -11.22 14.24
C VAL A 241 -1.74 -10.75 12.92
N TYR A 242 -2.62 -9.76 13.02
CA TYR A 242 -3.44 -9.31 11.90
C TYR A 242 -3.07 -7.91 11.45
N GLY A 243 -3.24 -7.62 10.16
CA GLY A 243 -3.16 -6.27 9.66
C GLY A 243 -4.35 -5.45 10.17
N LYS A 244 -4.15 -4.14 10.31
CA LYS A 244 -5.18 -3.18 10.77
C LYS A 244 -5.41 -2.01 9.80
N GLN A 245 -4.86 -2.12 8.59
CA GLN A 245 -4.74 -1.01 7.66
C GLN A 245 -5.57 -1.30 6.41
N SER A 246 -6.59 -0.49 6.17
CA SER A 246 -7.27 -0.39 4.87
C SER A 246 -7.03 1.02 4.32
N LYS A 247 -6.35 1.13 3.18
CA LYS A 247 -6.04 2.42 2.53
C LYS A 247 -6.09 2.29 1.01
N THR A 248 -6.56 3.34 0.35
CA THR A 248 -6.30 3.58 -1.08
C THR A 248 -5.40 4.80 -1.18
N LEU A 249 -4.39 4.74 -2.04
CA LEU A 249 -3.49 5.84 -2.33
C LEU A 249 -3.19 5.91 -3.82
N ASP A 250 -2.90 7.11 -4.28
CA ASP A 250 -2.56 7.40 -5.67
C ASP A 250 -1.21 8.14 -5.73
N PHE A 251 -0.34 7.72 -6.64
CA PHE A 251 0.88 8.47 -6.95
C PHE A 251 1.12 8.50 -8.45
N THR A 252 1.95 9.46 -8.89
CA THR A 252 2.24 9.67 -10.31
C THR A 252 3.73 9.49 -10.59
N ILE A 253 4.04 8.76 -11.64
CA ILE A 253 5.38 8.68 -12.20
C ILE A 253 5.66 9.97 -12.97
N GLY A 254 6.72 10.67 -12.56
CA GLY A 254 7.20 11.90 -13.15
C GLY A 254 7.95 11.69 -14.47
N ARG A 255 8.86 12.60 -14.75
CA ARG A 255 9.74 12.53 -15.93
C ARG A 255 10.75 11.39 -15.79
N SER A 256 11.34 10.97 -16.91
CA SER A 256 12.48 10.04 -16.87
C SER A 256 13.77 10.82 -16.65
N GLN A 257 14.54 10.46 -15.62
CA GLN A 257 15.90 10.96 -15.44
C GLN A 257 16.83 9.86 -14.95
N VAL A 258 17.89 9.63 -15.72
CA VAL A 258 18.96 8.68 -15.40
C VAL A 258 20.28 9.43 -15.43
N SER A 259 21.02 9.37 -14.33
CA SER A 259 22.31 10.02 -14.18
C SER A 259 23.41 8.97 -14.11
N THR A 260 24.24 8.89 -15.14
CA THR A 260 25.31 7.88 -15.21
C THR A 260 26.61 8.46 -14.68
N VAL A 261 27.08 7.93 -13.56
CA VAL A 261 28.39 8.18 -12.97
C VAL A 261 29.38 7.16 -13.54
N ASP A 262 30.47 7.66 -14.12
CA ASP A 262 31.59 6.84 -14.55
C ASP A 262 32.78 7.11 -13.63
N ALA A 263 33.08 6.16 -12.74
CA ALA A 263 34.10 6.31 -11.72
C ALA A 263 35.53 6.30 -12.28
N LYS A 264 35.73 5.85 -13.53
CA LYS A 264 37.02 5.90 -14.23
C LYS A 264 37.27 7.25 -14.88
N THR A 265 36.24 7.87 -15.45
CA THR A 265 36.37 9.20 -16.09
C THR A 265 36.09 10.36 -15.14
N HIS A 266 35.62 10.08 -13.93
CA HIS A 266 35.23 11.06 -12.91
C HIS A 266 34.16 12.05 -13.39
N GLN A 267 33.22 11.56 -14.21
CA GLN A 267 32.15 12.36 -14.79
C GLN A 267 30.78 11.72 -14.55
N MET A 268 29.79 12.57 -14.29
CA MET A 268 28.39 12.21 -14.30
C MET A 268 27.69 12.84 -15.50
N LYS A 269 27.00 12.00 -16.28
CA LYS A 269 26.14 12.43 -17.39
C LYS A 269 24.68 12.36 -16.94
N VAL A 270 23.99 13.49 -16.93
CA VAL A 270 22.56 13.57 -16.57
C VAL A 270 21.73 13.56 -17.83
N VAL A 271 20.93 12.51 -18.02
CA VAL A 271 20.01 12.34 -19.14
C VAL A 271 18.58 12.43 -18.63
N ARG A 272 17.80 13.34 -19.22
CA ARG A 272 16.39 13.53 -18.95
C ARG A 272 15.60 13.33 -20.22
N ASP A 273 14.60 12.45 -20.19
CA ASP A 273 13.73 12.13 -21.32
C ASP A 273 14.53 11.83 -22.61
N GLY A 274 15.61 11.04 -22.47
CA GLY A 274 16.50 10.64 -23.57
C GLY A 274 17.54 11.69 -24.00
N LYS A 275 17.49 12.93 -23.49
CA LYS A 275 18.41 14.00 -23.85
C LYS A 275 19.40 14.30 -22.73
N GLN A 276 20.68 14.46 -23.06
CA GLN A 276 21.67 14.91 -22.10
C GLN A 276 21.44 16.38 -21.76
N ILE A 277 21.21 16.68 -20.48
CA ILE A 277 20.96 18.06 -20.01
C ILE A 277 22.13 18.64 -19.22
N LYS A 278 23.05 17.79 -18.74
CA LYS A 278 24.24 18.22 -18.00
C LYS A 278 25.33 17.14 -18.02
N LYS A 279 26.56 17.60 -17.97
CA LYS A 279 27.74 16.82 -17.60
C LYS A 279 28.37 17.48 -16.37
N ILE A 280 28.65 16.70 -15.34
CA ILE A 280 29.09 17.19 -14.03
C ILE A 280 30.37 16.46 -13.62
N PRO A 281 31.49 17.17 -13.33
CA PRO A 281 32.66 16.56 -12.71
C PRO A 281 32.32 16.03 -11.31
N ILE A 282 32.79 14.82 -11.00
CA ILE A 282 32.52 14.15 -9.72
C ILE A 282 33.80 13.65 -9.07
N THR A 283 33.73 13.27 -7.80
CA THR A 283 34.67 12.32 -7.17
C THR A 283 33.88 11.12 -6.68
N ALA A 284 34.36 9.90 -6.91
CA ALA A 284 33.78 8.68 -6.34
C ALA A 284 34.67 8.14 -5.20
N GLY A 285 34.38 6.91 -4.75
CA GLY A 285 35.08 6.23 -3.65
C GLY A 285 36.54 5.90 -3.97
N ALA A 286 37.43 6.22 -3.04
CA ALA A 286 38.87 5.97 -3.15
C ALA A 286 39.20 4.46 -3.13
N PRO A 287 40.42 4.04 -3.52
CA PRO A 287 40.89 2.68 -3.28
C PRO A 287 40.72 2.30 -1.80
N GLY A 288 40.15 1.12 -1.53
CA GLY A 288 39.81 0.65 -0.18
C GLY A 288 38.41 1.05 0.32
N THR A 289 37.81 2.10 -0.26
CA THR A 289 36.44 2.58 0.08
C THR A 289 35.68 2.93 -1.19
N THR A 290 35.70 2.01 -2.15
CA THR A 290 35.18 2.20 -3.49
C THR A 290 33.65 2.35 -3.50
N THR A 291 33.11 3.00 -4.54
CA THR A 291 31.65 3.18 -4.70
C THR A 291 31.06 1.95 -5.38
N TYR A 292 29.93 1.43 -4.90
CA TYR A 292 29.23 0.34 -5.58
C TYR A 292 28.91 0.66 -7.05
N ASN A 293 28.99 -0.35 -7.91
CA ASN A 293 28.44 -0.29 -9.27
C ASN A 293 26.93 -0.55 -9.25
N GLY A 294 26.24 -0.26 -10.36
CA GLY A 294 24.84 -0.63 -10.57
C GLY A 294 23.86 0.53 -10.55
N GLN A 295 22.55 0.23 -10.61
CA GLN A 295 21.49 1.22 -10.63
C GLN A 295 20.98 1.50 -9.21
N MET A 296 21.07 2.75 -8.78
CA MET A 296 20.64 3.20 -7.46
C MET A 296 19.53 4.24 -7.56
N VAL A 297 18.46 4.04 -6.79
CA VAL A 297 17.29 4.94 -6.80
C VAL A 297 17.45 5.97 -5.69
N ILE A 298 17.23 7.25 -6.02
CA ILE A 298 17.20 8.32 -5.02
C ILE A 298 16.00 8.10 -4.10
N SER A 299 16.25 7.73 -2.85
CA SER A 299 15.20 7.44 -1.85
C SER A 299 14.85 8.64 -0.97
N GLU A 300 15.80 9.56 -0.80
CA GLU A 300 15.69 10.69 0.12
C GLU A 300 16.42 11.91 -0.45
N LYS A 301 15.94 13.11 -0.14
CA LYS A 301 16.59 14.38 -0.47
C LYS A 301 16.67 15.26 0.76
N LEU A 302 17.88 15.57 1.19
CA LEU A 302 18.18 16.39 2.36
C LEU A 302 18.99 17.60 1.92
N GLN A 303 18.45 18.81 2.13
CA GLN A 303 19.17 20.02 1.73
C GLN A 303 20.49 20.17 2.52
N VAL A 304 20.49 19.83 3.80
CA VAL A 304 21.69 19.69 4.64
C VAL A 304 21.45 18.51 5.58
N THR A 305 22.48 17.71 5.82
CA THR A 305 22.43 16.61 6.78
C THR A 305 23.79 16.38 7.45
N ARG A 306 23.78 15.71 8.60
CA ARG A 306 25.00 15.21 9.23
C ARG A 306 25.30 13.81 8.71
N MET A 307 26.52 13.59 8.23
CA MET A 307 27.01 12.26 7.86
C MET A 307 28.09 11.83 8.85
N ASN A 308 27.84 10.73 9.57
CA ASN A 308 28.74 10.16 10.57
C ASN A 308 29.11 8.73 10.17
N GLY A 309 30.41 8.47 10.01
CA GLY A 309 30.97 7.16 9.63
C GLY A 309 30.62 6.04 10.61
N GLU A 310 30.37 6.34 11.87
CA GLU A 310 29.99 5.35 12.90
C GLU A 310 28.67 4.67 12.55
N THR A 311 27.76 5.41 11.88
CA THR A 311 26.43 4.90 11.53
C THR A 311 26.43 3.91 10.38
N VAL A 312 27.56 3.79 9.67
CA VAL A 312 27.69 3.03 8.42
C VAL A 312 28.94 2.14 8.40
N GLY A 313 29.59 1.94 9.54
CA GLY A 313 30.69 0.98 9.69
C GLY A 313 32.09 1.51 9.35
N PHE A 314 32.25 2.83 9.19
CA PHE A 314 33.56 3.49 9.02
C PHE A 314 34.10 4.08 10.34
N GLY A 315 33.47 3.79 11.48
CA GLY A 315 33.87 4.35 12.78
C GLY A 315 33.95 5.88 12.75
N GLY A 316 34.93 6.45 13.45
CA GLY A 316 35.13 7.90 13.53
C GLY A 316 35.85 8.52 12.32
N GLU A 317 36.03 7.82 11.20
CA GLU A 317 36.79 8.31 10.03
C GLU A 317 36.25 9.63 9.47
N TYR A 318 34.95 9.88 9.63
CA TYR A 318 34.35 11.18 9.32
C TYR A 318 33.11 11.45 10.17
N ASP A 319 32.92 12.73 10.51
CA ASP A 319 31.72 13.27 11.13
C ASP A 319 31.49 14.70 10.64
N ILE A 320 30.74 14.84 9.55
CA ILE A 320 30.51 16.12 8.89
C ILE A 320 29.09 16.57 9.21
N LYS A 321 28.98 17.65 9.99
CA LYS A 321 27.70 18.12 10.54
C LYS A 321 26.75 18.73 9.51
N ASP A 322 27.29 19.20 8.38
CA ASP A 322 26.59 20.08 7.45
C ASP A 322 26.79 19.71 5.97
N VAL A 323 26.73 18.41 5.65
CA VAL A 323 26.81 17.93 4.27
C VAL A 323 25.65 18.47 3.44
N PRO A 324 25.90 19.32 2.43
CA PRO A 324 24.84 19.94 1.65
C PRO A 324 24.32 19.04 0.52
N HIS A 325 23.10 19.30 0.08
CA HIS A 325 22.47 18.72 -1.12
C HIS A 325 22.59 17.20 -1.21
N ALA A 326 22.39 16.52 -0.07
CA ALA A 326 22.55 15.08 0.04
C ALA A 326 21.32 14.33 -0.48
N MET A 327 21.54 13.35 -1.34
CA MET A 327 20.50 12.44 -1.84
C MET A 327 20.92 10.99 -1.61
N ARG A 328 20.09 10.25 -0.88
CA ARG A 328 20.39 8.87 -0.47
C ARG A 328 20.17 7.91 -1.62
N LEU A 329 21.13 7.01 -1.83
CA LEU A 329 21.12 6.00 -2.89
C LEU A 329 21.09 4.56 -2.36
N SER A 330 21.55 4.34 -1.13
CA SER A 330 21.54 3.03 -0.49
C SER A 330 21.24 3.14 1.02
N THR A 331 20.71 2.07 1.60
CA THR A 331 20.52 1.97 3.06
C THR A 331 21.84 1.79 3.80
N SER A 332 22.88 1.26 3.14
CA SER A 332 24.22 1.11 3.73
C SER A 332 25.05 2.40 3.70
N GLY A 333 24.49 3.54 3.28
CA GLY A 333 25.13 4.84 3.44
C GLY A 333 25.73 5.48 2.18
N THR A 334 25.45 4.97 0.98
CA THR A 334 25.86 5.65 -0.26
C THR A 334 24.95 6.85 -0.52
N PHE A 335 25.56 8.03 -0.67
CA PHE A 335 24.90 9.26 -1.09
C PHE A 335 25.55 9.84 -2.33
N ILE A 336 24.77 10.64 -3.07
CA ILE A 336 25.32 11.70 -3.91
C ILE A 336 25.07 13.03 -3.22
N HIS A 337 26.11 13.83 -3.01
CA HIS A 337 26.01 15.01 -2.17
C HIS A 337 26.98 16.12 -2.59
N GLY A 338 26.73 17.32 -2.08
CA GLY A 338 27.65 18.43 -2.19
C GLY A 338 28.84 18.29 -1.25
N ASN A 339 30.01 18.67 -1.74
CA ASN A 339 31.27 18.59 -1.02
C ASN A 339 32.00 19.92 -1.22
N TYR A 340 32.08 20.69 -0.15
CA TYR A 340 32.73 22.00 -0.11
C TYR A 340 34.18 21.94 0.40
N TRP A 341 34.60 20.78 0.93
CA TRP A 341 35.91 20.59 1.57
C TRP A 341 36.94 19.92 0.64
N ALA A 342 36.49 19.18 -0.36
CA ALA A 342 37.38 18.49 -1.29
C ALA A 342 37.79 19.40 -2.46
N GLY A 343 38.84 20.19 -2.27
CA GLY A 343 39.42 20.99 -3.35
C GLY A 343 40.10 20.13 -4.43
N GLY A 344 39.86 20.43 -5.71
CA GLY A 344 40.67 19.91 -6.83
C GLY A 344 40.41 18.47 -7.29
N VAL A 345 39.65 17.65 -6.55
CA VAL A 345 39.42 16.23 -6.90
C VAL A 345 38.35 16.01 -7.97
N PHE A 346 37.40 16.92 -8.11
CA PHE A 346 36.24 16.74 -8.99
C PHE A 346 36.66 16.68 -10.46
N GLY A 347 36.38 15.56 -11.12
CA GLY A 347 36.79 15.32 -12.51
C GLY A 347 38.20 14.74 -12.66
N ASN A 348 38.94 14.54 -11.56
CA ASN A 348 40.36 14.17 -11.60
C ASN A 348 40.69 12.89 -10.83
N SER A 349 40.05 12.65 -9.68
CA SER A 349 40.36 11.49 -8.84
C SER A 349 39.16 11.04 -8.00
N ASN A 350 39.27 9.83 -7.44
CA ASN A 350 38.32 9.29 -6.48
C ASN A 350 38.89 9.40 -5.06
N ALA A 351 38.17 10.09 -4.18
CA ALA A 351 38.65 10.51 -2.87
C ALA A 351 37.62 10.36 -1.72
N SER A 352 36.44 9.79 -1.96
CA SER A 352 35.41 9.65 -0.91
C SER A 352 35.42 8.26 -0.25
N HIS A 353 34.61 8.09 0.80
CA HIS A 353 34.33 6.80 1.45
C HIS A 353 33.09 6.12 0.80
N GLY A 354 33.10 5.98 -0.52
CA GLY A 354 32.03 5.34 -1.29
C GLY A 354 30.90 6.27 -1.77
N CYS A 355 30.78 7.49 -1.25
CA CYS A 355 29.82 8.50 -1.75
C CYS A 355 30.23 9.11 -3.09
N ILE A 356 29.26 9.69 -3.82
CA ILE A 356 29.51 10.47 -5.02
C ILE A 356 29.52 11.95 -4.65
N GLY A 357 30.71 12.55 -4.66
CA GLY A 357 30.90 13.96 -4.31
C GLY A 357 30.75 14.88 -5.52
N LEU A 358 29.99 15.96 -5.33
CA LEU A 358 29.83 17.05 -6.28
C LEU A 358 30.36 18.35 -5.66
N SER A 359 31.02 19.21 -6.43
CA SER A 359 31.47 20.51 -5.91
C SER A 359 30.29 21.34 -5.40
N ASP A 360 30.48 21.94 -4.22
CA ASP A 360 29.46 22.75 -3.56
C ASP A 360 30.04 23.82 -2.61
N VAL A 361 29.17 24.57 -1.95
CA VAL A 361 29.48 25.52 -0.88
C VAL A 361 28.90 25.07 0.46
N ARG A 362 29.57 25.47 1.55
CA ARG A 362 29.10 25.18 2.91
C ARG A 362 27.68 25.69 3.12
N GLY A 363 26.84 24.88 3.80
CA GLY A 363 25.46 25.24 4.16
C GLY A 363 24.41 25.06 3.07
N GLY A 364 24.76 24.63 1.85
CA GLY A 364 23.78 24.16 0.86
C GLY A 364 22.75 25.20 0.41
N TYR A 365 23.10 26.49 0.46
CA TYR A 365 22.20 27.58 0.05
C TYR A 365 22.29 27.88 -1.46
N SER A 366 23.41 27.54 -2.11
CA SER A 366 23.61 27.85 -3.52
C SER A 366 22.92 26.82 -4.42
N LYS A 367 22.01 27.31 -5.27
CA LYS A 367 21.35 26.50 -6.30
C LYS A 367 22.18 26.37 -7.59
N LYS A 368 23.30 27.09 -7.68
CA LYS A 368 24.12 27.21 -8.91
C LYS A 368 25.36 26.31 -8.91
N THR A 369 25.79 25.82 -7.75
CA THR A 369 26.88 24.84 -7.66
C THR A 369 26.50 23.55 -8.38
N PRO A 370 27.47 22.74 -8.83
CA PRO A 370 27.19 21.42 -9.39
C PRO A 370 26.23 20.57 -8.54
N ALA A 371 26.45 20.52 -7.23
CA ALA A 371 25.58 19.81 -6.29
C ALA A 371 24.19 20.44 -6.18
N GLY A 372 24.10 21.76 -5.97
CA GLY A 372 22.82 22.46 -5.85
C GLY A 372 21.99 22.41 -7.12
N TRP A 373 22.64 22.49 -8.29
CA TRP A 373 21.96 22.30 -9.57
C TRP A 373 21.39 20.89 -9.68
N PHE A 374 22.21 19.86 -9.38
CA PHE A 374 21.79 18.47 -9.47
C PHE A 374 20.65 18.16 -8.50
N PHE A 375 20.75 18.61 -7.24
CA PHE A 375 19.71 18.45 -6.23
C PHE A 375 18.38 19.08 -6.66
N ASN A 376 18.39 20.30 -7.18
CA ASN A 376 17.17 20.95 -7.66
C ASN A 376 16.59 20.31 -8.93
N ASN A 377 17.45 19.65 -9.72
CA ASN A 377 17.07 18.98 -10.96
C ASN A 377 16.78 17.48 -10.80
N SER A 378 16.77 16.96 -9.57
CA SER A 378 16.48 15.56 -9.27
C SER A 378 15.25 15.43 -8.38
N MET A 379 14.57 14.30 -8.43
CA MET A 379 13.46 13.95 -7.53
C MET A 379 13.69 12.57 -6.89
N ILE A 380 12.95 12.28 -5.81
CA ILE A 380 12.86 10.93 -5.27
C ILE A 380 12.35 10.01 -6.38
N GLY A 381 13.00 8.86 -6.56
CA GLY A 381 12.72 7.91 -7.65
C GLY A 381 13.56 8.09 -8.91
N ASP A 382 14.30 9.19 -9.07
CA ASP A 382 15.28 9.31 -10.16
C ASP A 382 16.43 8.30 -9.96
N VAL A 383 17.02 7.83 -11.06
CA VAL A 383 18.04 6.77 -11.02
C VAL A 383 19.44 7.34 -11.23
N VAL A 384 20.37 6.89 -10.40
CA VAL A 384 21.82 7.08 -10.57
C VAL A 384 22.45 5.74 -10.92
N VAL A 385 23.09 5.65 -12.08
CA VAL A 385 23.80 4.43 -12.51
C VAL A 385 25.29 4.64 -12.33
N VAL A 386 25.94 3.84 -11.50
CA VAL A 386 27.39 3.86 -11.35
C VAL A 386 28.01 2.73 -12.17
N LYS A 387 29.06 3.06 -12.92
CA LYS A 387 29.85 2.09 -13.68
C LYS A 387 31.35 2.35 -13.53
N ASN A 388 32.15 1.34 -13.88
CA ASN A 388 33.60 1.38 -13.91
C ASN A 388 34.25 1.71 -12.55
N SER A 389 33.55 1.44 -11.44
CA SER A 389 34.16 1.43 -10.11
C SER A 389 34.85 0.09 -9.86
N ALA A 390 35.88 0.06 -9.03
CA ALA A 390 36.58 -1.15 -8.60
C ALA A 390 35.85 -1.89 -7.45
N ASP A 391 34.52 -1.73 -7.35
CA ASP A 391 33.67 -2.38 -6.36
C ASP A 391 32.70 -3.37 -7.03
N LYS A 392 32.02 -4.17 -6.22
CA LYS A 392 30.90 -5.02 -6.63
C LYS A 392 29.65 -4.20 -7.00
N ASN A 393 28.69 -4.87 -7.61
CA ASN A 393 27.35 -4.29 -7.80
C ASN A 393 26.64 -4.15 -6.45
N ILE A 394 25.88 -3.07 -6.34
CA ILE A 394 24.94 -2.84 -5.24
C ILE A 394 23.94 -4.01 -5.15
N GLN A 395 23.71 -4.49 -3.93
CA GLN A 395 22.73 -5.55 -3.72
C GLN A 395 21.29 -5.01 -3.91
N PRO A 396 20.38 -5.79 -4.50
CA PRO A 396 19.01 -5.36 -4.76
C PRO A 396 18.27 -4.82 -3.53
N GLU A 397 18.47 -5.46 -2.38
CA GLU A 397 17.83 -5.13 -1.12
C GLU A 397 18.38 -3.86 -0.45
N ASN A 398 19.56 -3.39 -0.87
CA ASN A 398 20.21 -2.24 -0.26
C ASN A 398 19.60 -0.94 -0.79
N GLY A 399 18.60 -0.39 -0.11
CA GLY A 399 17.77 0.71 -0.63
C GLY A 399 16.62 0.19 -1.50
N TYR A 400 16.31 0.92 -2.57
CA TYR A 400 15.26 0.57 -3.55
C TYR A 400 15.88 0.06 -4.86
N ASN A 401 16.92 -0.74 -4.75
CA ASN A 401 17.86 -1.04 -5.84
C ASN A 401 17.55 -2.38 -6.54
N GLY A 402 16.28 -2.80 -6.49
CA GLY A 402 15.74 -4.01 -7.12
C GLY A 402 16.01 -4.17 -8.62
N TRP A 403 16.39 -3.08 -9.30
CA TRP A 403 16.76 -3.04 -10.72
C TRP A 403 18.07 -3.79 -11.05
N ASN A 404 18.89 -4.09 -10.03
CA ASN A 404 20.11 -4.88 -10.17
C ASN A 404 19.85 -6.39 -10.11
N MET A 405 18.58 -6.80 -9.97
CA MET A 405 18.13 -8.19 -10.02
C MET A 405 17.47 -8.47 -11.38
N SER A 406 17.77 -9.64 -11.97
CA SER A 406 17.07 -10.07 -13.18
C SER A 406 15.57 -10.21 -12.94
N TRP A 407 14.76 -9.97 -13.96
CA TRP A 407 13.31 -10.05 -13.85
C TRP A 407 12.82 -11.44 -13.47
N GLU A 408 13.50 -12.49 -13.94
CA GLU A 408 13.21 -13.88 -13.56
C GLU A 408 13.36 -14.11 -12.06
N LYS A 409 14.44 -13.60 -11.45
CA LYS A 409 14.66 -13.70 -10.00
C LYS A 409 13.71 -12.82 -9.21
N TRP A 410 13.25 -11.71 -9.78
CA TRP A 410 12.28 -10.83 -9.14
C TRP A 410 10.93 -11.52 -8.94
N LYS A 411 10.47 -12.29 -9.94
CA LYS A 411 9.17 -12.99 -9.91
C LYS A 411 9.18 -14.32 -9.17
N ALA A 412 10.36 -14.82 -8.82
CA ALA A 412 10.53 -16.08 -8.10
C ALA A 412 10.28 -15.87 -6.61
#